data_AF-A0A258JJD3-F1
#
_entry.id   AF-A0A258JJD3-F1
#
_cell.length_a   1.000
_cell.length_b   1.000
_cell.length_c   1.000
_cell.angle_alpha   90.00
_cell.angle_beta   90.00
_cell.angle_gamma   90.00
#
_symmetry.space_group_name_H-M   'P 1'
#
loop_
_entity.id
_entity.type
_entity.pdbx_description
1 polymer ?
#
loop_
_entity_poly.entity_id
_entity_poly.type
_entity_poly.pdbx_seq_one_letter_code
_entity_poly.pdbx_strand_id
1 'polypeptide(L)'
;NQIATKFMELTQDIVPNWLIATPDPSVAVGHLCEPFKVEMVIRGYLSGHASREYALGKREICGVTMAEGLKENDKFPEPLITPTTKADNGEHDADISREAILSKGIVSEEDYIVLEKYTRALFQRGTEIAASRGLILVDTKYEFGKTKDGQIVLIDEIHTPDSSRYFYAEGYQERQNNGEEQKQLSKEFVRRWLIENGFQGQEGQQIPEMTDAYIETVSDRYIELYENIIGEKFVKADISNINERIEKNVVAYLASNK
;
A
#
# COMPACT_ATOMS: atom_id res chain seq x y z
N ASN A 1 8.52 -7.66 0.15
CA ASN A 1 9.30 -7.94 -1.07
C ASN A 1 8.56 -8.85 -2.06
N GLN A 2 8.34 -10.14 -1.77
CA GLN A 2 7.75 -11.09 -2.72
C GLN A 2 6.37 -10.66 -3.26
N ILE A 3 5.49 -10.13 -2.40
CA ILE A 3 4.17 -9.60 -2.83
C ILE A 3 4.34 -8.49 -3.85
N ALA A 4 5.12 -7.45 -3.50
CA ALA A 4 5.39 -6.32 -4.38
C ALA A 4 6.01 -6.75 -5.70
N THR A 5 7.00 -7.66 -5.67
CA THR A 5 7.64 -8.22 -6.88
C THR A 5 6.62 -8.91 -7.78
N LYS A 6 5.74 -9.73 -7.20
CA LYS A 6 4.72 -10.45 -7.97
C LYS A 6 3.72 -9.50 -8.60
N PHE A 7 3.26 -8.49 -7.87
CA PHE A 7 2.32 -7.50 -8.42
C PHE A 7 2.96 -6.58 -9.45
N MET A 8 4.24 -6.21 -9.30
CA MET A 8 4.98 -5.50 -10.35
C MET A 8 5.03 -6.32 -11.64
N GLU A 9 5.25 -7.63 -11.57
CA GLU A 9 5.18 -8.53 -12.73
C GLU A 9 3.76 -8.59 -13.33
N LEU A 10 2.73 -8.74 -12.48
CA LEU A 10 1.32 -8.85 -12.89
C LEU A 10 0.72 -7.55 -13.44
N THR A 11 1.40 -6.43 -13.29
CA THR A 11 0.93 -5.10 -13.71
C THR A 11 1.87 -4.39 -14.69
N GLN A 12 2.97 -5.05 -15.10
CA GLN A 12 3.95 -4.46 -16.03
C GLN A 12 3.36 -4.12 -17.41
N ASP A 13 2.26 -4.77 -17.80
CA ASP A 13 1.51 -4.47 -19.03
C ASP A 13 0.73 -3.15 -18.95
N ILE A 14 0.47 -2.67 -17.73
CA ILE A 14 -0.24 -1.43 -17.45
C ILE A 14 0.75 -0.27 -17.32
N VAL A 15 1.79 -0.45 -16.51
CA VAL A 15 2.79 0.57 -16.20
C VAL A 15 4.16 -0.10 -16.05
N PRO A 16 5.22 0.45 -16.66
CA PRO A 16 6.58 0.01 -16.35
C PRO A 16 6.88 0.25 -14.87
N ASN A 17 7.71 -0.58 -14.26
CA ASN A 17 8.11 -0.45 -12.87
C ASN A 17 9.63 -0.37 -12.72
N TRP A 18 10.08 0.04 -11.54
CA TRP A 18 11.51 0.23 -11.27
C TRP A 18 12.30 -1.07 -11.11
N LEU A 19 11.64 -2.20 -10.83
CA LEU A 19 12.30 -3.44 -10.41
C LEU A 19 13.01 -4.13 -11.58
N ILE A 20 14.28 -4.47 -11.37
CA ILE A 20 15.11 -5.22 -12.32
C ILE A 20 15.29 -6.66 -11.83
N ALA A 21 15.57 -6.86 -10.54
CA ALA A 21 15.84 -8.18 -9.98
C ALA A 21 15.62 -8.25 -8.46
N THR A 22 15.45 -9.47 -7.95
CA THR A 22 15.42 -9.77 -6.51
C THR A 22 16.46 -10.84 -6.17
N PRO A 23 17.75 -10.49 -6.03
CA PRO A 23 18.82 -11.46 -5.83
C PRO A 23 18.73 -12.19 -4.48
N ASP A 24 18.00 -11.63 -3.52
CA ASP A 24 17.70 -12.23 -2.22
C ASP A 24 16.22 -11.99 -1.87
N PRO A 25 15.55 -12.87 -1.09
CA PRO A 25 14.18 -12.63 -0.64
C PRO A 25 13.97 -11.28 0.07
N SER A 26 15.02 -10.71 0.66
CA SER A 26 15.01 -9.43 1.39
C SER A 26 15.58 -8.26 0.58
N VAL A 27 15.93 -8.44 -0.70
CA VAL A 27 16.56 -7.40 -1.54
C VAL A 27 15.83 -7.25 -2.87
N ALA A 28 15.62 -5.99 -3.26
CA ALA A 28 15.22 -5.61 -4.60
C ALA A 28 16.30 -4.71 -5.22
N VAL A 29 16.60 -4.92 -6.49
CA VAL A 29 17.48 -4.08 -7.30
C VAL A 29 16.66 -3.49 -8.43
N GLY A 30 16.81 -2.20 -8.67
CA GLY A 30 16.02 -1.53 -9.70
C GLY A 30 16.60 -0.19 -10.15
N HIS A 31 15.88 0.46 -11.05
CA HIS A 31 16.24 1.77 -11.59
C HIS A 31 16.19 2.86 -10.52
N LEU A 32 17.23 3.68 -10.46
CA LEU A 32 17.18 4.93 -9.70
C LEU A 32 16.24 5.90 -10.40
N CYS A 33 15.19 6.30 -9.70
CA CYS A 33 14.15 7.20 -10.19
C CYS A 33 14.10 8.49 -9.37
N GLU A 34 13.67 9.58 -9.99
CA GLU A 34 13.26 10.80 -9.29
C GLU A 34 11.79 10.66 -8.87
N PRO A 35 11.48 10.51 -7.57
CA PRO A 35 10.11 10.28 -7.12
C PRO A 35 9.26 11.55 -7.26
N PHE A 36 8.00 11.39 -7.66
CA PHE A 36 7.02 12.46 -7.50
C PHE A 36 6.71 12.64 -6.00
N LYS A 37 6.68 13.89 -5.52
CA LYS A 37 6.39 14.20 -4.10
C LYS A 37 4.88 14.13 -3.77
N VAL A 38 4.21 13.13 -4.31
CA VAL A 38 2.78 12.85 -4.09
C VAL A 38 2.57 11.35 -4.01
N GLU A 39 1.77 10.91 -3.04
CA GLU A 39 1.30 9.53 -2.98
C GLU A 39 -0.11 9.46 -3.54
N MET A 40 -0.31 8.58 -4.52
CA MET A 40 -1.61 8.42 -5.19
C MET A 40 -2.42 7.37 -4.44
N VAL A 41 -3.09 7.79 -3.37
CA VAL A 41 -4.04 6.94 -2.63
C VAL A 41 -5.35 6.86 -3.41
N ILE A 42 -5.87 5.65 -3.62
CA ILE A 42 -7.15 5.39 -4.27
C ILE A 42 -8.01 4.47 -3.41
N ARG A 43 -9.29 4.83 -3.27
CA ARG A 43 -10.23 4.19 -2.34
C ARG A 43 -11.45 3.67 -3.09
N GLY A 44 -11.70 2.37 -3.00
CA GLY A 44 -12.94 1.76 -3.48
C GLY A 44 -14.05 1.75 -2.43
N TYR A 45 -13.71 1.96 -1.15
CA TYR A 45 -14.61 1.81 -0.01
C TYR A 45 -14.38 2.93 1.02
N LEU A 46 -15.45 3.33 1.72
CA LEU A 46 -15.40 4.34 2.79
C LEU A 46 -14.81 3.72 4.06
N SER A 47 -13.48 3.67 4.15
CA SER A 47 -12.77 3.05 5.29
C SER A 47 -11.59 3.89 5.75
N GLY A 48 -11.09 3.62 6.96
CA GLY A 48 -9.92 4.25 7.54
C GLY A 48 -10.06 5.76 7.68
N HIS A 49 -9.14 6.52 7.09
CA HIS A 49 -9.15 7.98 7.17
C HIS A 49 -10.43 8.59 6.59
N ALA A 50 -10.87 8.11 5.44
CA ALA A 50 -12.09 8.62 4.80
C ALA A 50 -13.35 8.37 5.65
N SER A 51 -13.47 7.20 6.31
CA SER A 51 -14.62 6.93 7.19
C SER A 51 -14.65 7.83 8.42
N ARG A 52 -13.48 8.12 9.01
CA ARG A 52 -13.36 9.05 10.15
C ARG A 52 -13.78 10.47 9.78
N GLU A 53 -13.28 11.01 8.67
CA GLU A 53 -13.66 12.35 8.19
C GLU A 53 -15.16 12.42 7.86
N TYR A 54 -15.70 11.37 7.24
CA TYR A 54 -17.12 11.27 6.92
C TYR A 54 -18.01 11.23 8.17
N ALA A 55 -17.58 10.52 9.22
CA ALA A 55 -18.26 10.47 10.51
C ALA A 55 -18.25 11.82 11.24
N LEU A 56 -17.25 12.67 10.99
CA LEU A 56 -17.21 14.07 11.46
C LEU A 56 -18.12 15.02 10.65
N GLY A 57 -18.88 14.50 9.69
CA GLY A 57 -19.81 15.27 8.87
C GLY A 57 -19.18 15.83 7.60
N LYS A 58 -17.90 15.55 7.30
CA LYS A 58 -17.31 15.96 6.02
C LYS A 58 -17.88 15.12 4.87
N ARG A 59 -18.01 15.75 3.71
CA ARG A 59 -18.48 15.13 2.46
C ARG A 59 -17.53 15.34 1.30
N GLU A 60 -16.35 15.87 1.60
CA GLU A 60 -15.28 16.08 0.66
C GLU A 60 -13.97 15.66 1.33
N ILE A 61 -13.11 15.00 0.57
CA ILE A 61 -11.76 14.62 0.98
C ILE A 61 -10.83 14.86 -0.21
N CYS A 62 -9.71 15.56 0.02
CA CYS A 62 -8.77 15.91 -1.05
C CYS A 62 -9.43 16.61 -2.26
N GLY A 63 -10.46 17.44 -2.05
CA GLY A 63 -11.22 18.10 -3.13
C GLY A 63 -12.20 17.19 -3.88
N VAL A 64 -12.38 15.94 -3.45
CA VAL A 64 -13.29 14.97 -4.07
C VAL A 64 -14.49 14.71 -3.18
N THR A 65 -15.69 14.82 -3.74
CA THR A 65 -16.95 14.57 -3.01
C THR A 65 -17.14 13.08 -2.71
N MET A 66 -17.49 12.78 -1.45
CA MET A 66 -17.96 11.46 -1.02
C MET A 66 -19.49 11.41 -1.11
N ALA A 67 -20.03 10.33 -1.67
CA ALA A 67 -21.48 10.17 -1.80
C ALA A 67 -22.19 10.22 -0.43
N GLU A 68 -23.40 10.78 -0.41
CA GLU A 68 -24.24 10.85 0.79
C GLU A 68 -24.81 9.48 1.20
N GLY A 69 -25.21 9.38 2.46
CA GLY A 69 -25.89 8.20 3.00
C GLY A 69 -25.01 6.96 3.19
N LEU A 70 -23.71 7.05 2.90
CA LEU A 70 -22.76 5.95 3.12
C LEU A 70 -22.54 5.69 4.62
N LYS A 71 -22.28 4.42 4.94
CA LYS A 71 -21.82 3.91 6.22
C LYS A 71 -20.36 3.49 6.10
N GLU A 72 -19.67 3.40 7.24
CA GLU A 72 -18.30 2.88 7.26
C GLU A 72 -18.24 1.50 6.59
N ASN A 73 -17.22 1.32 5.75
CA ASN A 73 -16.96 0.18 4.86
C ASN A 73 -17.90 0.01 3.67
N ASP A 74 -18.82 0.94 3.39
CA ASP A 74 -19.60 0.91 2.15
C ASP A 74 -18.70 1.11 0.93
N LYS A 75 -19.06 0.45 -0.19
CA LYS A 75 -18.40 0.65 -1.48
C LYS A 75 -18.77 2.02 -2.05
N PHE A 76 -17.77 2.77 -2.53
CA PHE A 76 -18.04 3.99 -3.29
C PHE A 76 -18.64 3.64 -4.67
N PRO A 77 -19.51 4.50 -5.23
CA PRO A 77 -20.00 4.32 -6.60
C PRO A 77 -18.87 4.23 -7.63
N GLU A 78 -17.84 5.06 -7.45
CA GLU A 78 -16.59 5.03 -8.22
C GLU A 78 -15.39 5.19 -7.27
N PRO A 79 -14.25 4.55 -7.54
CA PRO A 79 -13.06 4.73 -6.73
C PRO A 79 -12.57 6.17 -6.72
N LEU A 80 -12.31 6.70 -5.52
CA LEU A 80 -11.87 8.07 -5.29
C LEU A 80 -10.35 8.12 -5.16
N ILE A 81 -9.70 9.01 -5.91
CA ILE A 81 -8.27 9.32 -5.71
C ILE A 81 -8.18 10.44 -4.69
N THR A 82 -7.47 10.21 -3.59
CA THR A 82 -7.35 11.12 -2.44
C THR A 82 -5.87 11.28 -2.09
N PRO A 83 -5.09 12.03 -2.89
CA PRO A 83 -3.65 12.01 -2.78
C PRO A 83 -3.13 12.70 -1.52
N THR A 84 -1.93 12.32 -1.10
CA THR A 84 -1.23 12.92 0.04
C THR A 84 0.10 13.50 -0.42
N THR A 85 0.54 14.60 0.20
CA THR A 85 1.91 15.07 0.02
C THR A 85 2.87 14.17 0.76
N LYS A 86 4.03 13.91 0.16
CA LYS A 86 5.14 13.23 0.84
C LYS A 86 6.00 14.27 1.55
N ALA A 87 5.97 14.29 2.88
CA ALA A 87 6.72 15.27 3.65
C ALA A 87 8.20 14.86 3.80
N ASP A 88 9.11 15.84 3.90
CA ASP A 88 10.52 15.57 4.17
C ASP A 88 10.71 15.30 5.69
N ASN A 89 11.61 14.37 6.04
CA ASN A 89 12.03 13.94 7.40
C ASN A 89 11.28 14.54 8.61
N GLY A 90 10.25 13.84 9.11
CA GLY A 90 9.66 14.04 10.43
C GLY A 90 8.27 14.71 10.44
N GLU A 91 7.83 15.25 9.31
CA GLU A 91 6.46 15.74 9.13
C GLU A 91 5.53 14.60 8.65
N HIS A 92 4.23 14.71 8.97
CA HIS A 92 3.23 13.73 8.54
C HIS A 92 2.74 14.05 7.13
N ASP A 93 2.51 13.00 6.32
CA ASP A 93 1.83 13.13 5.04
C ASP A 93 0.45 13.79 5.23
N ALA A 94 0.08 14.68 4.31
CA ALA A 94 -1.13 15.49 4.43
C ALA A 94 -2.00 15.35 3.19
N ASP A 95 -3.32 15.26 3.39
CA ASP A 95 -4.31 15.29 2.32
C ASP A 95 -4.11 16.53 1.43
N ILE A 96 -4.10 16.34 0.11
CA ILE A 96 -3.96 17.42 -0.86
C ILE A 96 -4.89 17.20 -2.05
N SER A 97 -5.51 18.27 -2.57
CA SER A 97 -6.34 18.15 -3.77
C SER A 97 -5.52 18.18 -5.05
N ARG A 98 -6.08 17.67 -6.15
CA ARG A 98 -5.48 17.78 -7.49
C ARG A 98 -5.14 19.24 -7.81
N GLU A 99 -6.07 20.17 -7.56
CA GLU A 99 -5.90 21.59 -7.85
C GLU A 99 -4.73 22.18 -7.05
N ALA A 100 -4.57 21.76 -5.80
CA ALA A 100 -3.46 22.17 -4.96
C ALA A 100 -2.12 21.58 -5.43
N ILE A 101 -2.09 20.32 -5.89
CA ILE A 101 -0.90 19.68 -6.47
C ILE A 101 -0.40 20.47 -7.69
N LEU A 102 -1.32 20.82 -8.60
CA LEU A 102 -1.01 21.52 -9.85
C LEU A 102 -0.61 22.97 -9.60
N SER A 103 -1.37 23.71 -8.78
CA SER A 103 -1.10 25.12 -8.50
C SER A 103 0.21 25.35 -7.74
N LYS A 104 0.63 24.38 -6.92
CA LYS A 104 1.94 24.40 -6.23
C LYS A 104 3.09 23.88 -7.10
N GLY A 105 2.81 23.39 -8.31
CA GLY A 105 3.82 22.82 -9.21
C GLY A 105 4.50 21.55 -8.66
N ILE A 106 3.80 20.79 -7.80
CA ILE A 106 4.34 19.53 -7.24
C ILE A 106 4.45 18.46 -8.35
N VAL A 107 3.44 18.44 -9.23
CA VAL A 107 3.38 17.60 -10.43
C VAL A 107 2.82 18.47 -11.56
N SER A 108 3.34 18.30 -12.78
CA SER A 108 2.77 18.96 -13.97
C SER A 108 1.39 18.39 -14.32
N GLU A 109 0.56 19.12 -15.07
CA GLU A 109 -0.73 18.60 -15.52
C GLU A 109 -0.56 17.36 -16.40
N GLU A 110 0.42 17.39 -17.30
CA GLU A 110 0.72 16.29 -18.21
C GLU A 110 1.11 15.03 -17.45
N ASP A 111 1.98 15.14 -16.44
CA ASP A 111 2.37 14.00 -15.61
C ASP A 111 1.19 13.54 -14.74
N TYR A 112 0.44 14.45 -14.13
CA TYR A 112 -0.66 14.09 -13.23
C TYR A 112 -1.75 13.26 -13.95
N ILE A 113 -2.09 13.61 -15.18
CA ILE A 113 -3.02 12.84 -16.01
C ILE A 113 -2.52 11.38 -16.18
N VAL A 114 -1.22 11.19 -16.37
CA VAL A 114 -0.61 9.87 -16.48
C VAL A 114 -0.66 9.12 -15.14
N LEU A 115 -0.33 9.80 -14.04
CA LEU A 115 -0.40 9.21 -12.69
C LEU A 115 -1.82 8.77 -12.33
N GLU A 116 -2.82 9.60 -12.61
CA GLU A 116 -4.24 9.28 -12.39
C GLU A 116 -4.66 8.06 -13.22
N LYS A 117 -4.31 8.04 -14.51
CA LYS A 117 -4.62 6.91 -15.40
C LYS A 117 -4.03 5.60 -14.87
N TYR A 118 -2.74 5.60 -14.49
CA TYR A 118 -2.10 4.42 -13.94
C TYR A 118 -2.70 4.01 -12.59
N THR A 119 -2.95 4.96 -11.71
CA THR A 119 -3.57 4.72 -10.39
C THR A 119 -4.90 3.98 -10.52
N ARG A 120 -5.79 4.44 -11.42
CA ARG A 120 -7.09 3.79 -11.66
C ARG A 120 -6.92 2.40 -12.27
N ALA A 121 -6.06 2.25 -13.27
CA ALA A 121 -5.84 0.98 -13.96
C ALA A 121 -5.23 -0.09 -13.02
N LEU A 122 -4.24 0.30 -12.21
CA LEU A 122 -3.63 -0.57 -11.20
C LEU A 122 -4.65 -0.98 -10.14
N PHE A 123 -5.48 -0.05 -9.67
CA PHE A 123 -6.51 -0.36 -8.67
C PHE A 123 -7.56 -1.32 -9.22
N GLN A 124 -7.96 -1.15 -10.48
CA GLN A 124 -8.88 -2.05 -11.15
C GLN A 124 -8.28 -3.47 -11.25
N ARG A 125 -7.03 -3.62 -11.75
CA ARG A 125 -6.35 -4.92 -11.82
C ARG A 125 -6.18 -5.55 -10.44
N GLY A 126 -5.80 -4.76 -9.43
CA GLY A 126 -5.70 -5.21 -8.04
C GLY A 126 -7.03 -5.69 -7.47
N THR A 127 -8.12 -5.00 -7.80
CA THR A 127 -9.49 -5.38 -7.40
C THR A 127 -9.90 -6.71 -8.03
N GLU A 128 -9.61 -6.93 -9.31
CA GLU A 128 -9.89 -8.19 -10.01
C GLU A 128 -9.09 -9.36 -9.43
N ILE A 129 -7.80 -9.15 -9.17
CA ILE A 129 -6.94 -10.17 -8.55
C ILE A 129 -7.45 -10.48 -7.14
N ALA A 130 -7.71 -9.47 -6.31
CA ALA A 130 -8.26 -9.67 -4.96
C ALA A 130 -9.57 -10.46 -4.98
N ALA A 131 -10.50 -10.11 -5.87
CA ALA A 131 -11.77 -10.81 -6.01
C ALA A 131 -11.57 -12.29 -6.39
N SER A 132 -10.61 -12.60 -7.27
CA SER A 132 -10.27 -13.98 -7.63
C SER A 132 -9.71 -14.80 -6.47
N ARG A 133 -9.25 -14.14 -5.40
CA ARG A 133 -8.74 -14.73 -4.16
C ARG A 133 -9.72 -14.67 -2.99
N GLY A 134 -10.98 -14.30 -3.23
CA GLY A 134 -11.98 -14.16 -2.16
C GLY A 134 -11.73 -12.95 -1.25
N LEU A 135 -11.00 -11.96 -1.75
CA LEU A 135 -10.68 -10.72 -1.06
C LEU A 135 -11.34 -9.52 -1.75
N ILE A 136 -11.44 -8.42 -1.01
CA ILE A 136 -11.89 -7.12 -1.49
C ILE A 136 -10.72 -6.16 -1.28
N LEU A 137 -10.21 -5.55 -2.36
CA LEU A 137 -9.25 -4.45 -2.25
C LEU A 137 -10.01 -3.17 -1.86
N VAL A 138 -9.80 -2.70 -0.63
CA VAL A 138 -10.55 -1.60 0.00
C VAL A 138 -9.99 -0.26 -0.47
N ASP A 139 -8.70 -0.08 -0.26
CA ASP A 139 -7.92 1.04 -0.76
C ASP A 139 -6.44 0.67 -0.86
N THR A 140 -5.67 1.49 -1.58
CA THR A 140 -4.22 1.33 -1.70
C THR A 140 -3.55 2.65 -2.01
N LYS A 141 -2.24 2.70 -1.74
CA LYS A 141 -1.35 3.78 -2.11
C LYS A 141 -0.41 3.34 -3.23
N TYR A 142 -0.16 4.20 -4.21
CA TYR A 142 0.91 4.03 -5.18
C TYR A 142 1.88 5.20 -5.12
N GLU A 143 3.15 4.90 -5.39
CA GLU A 143 4.17 5.89 -5.65
C GLU A 143 4.70 5.75 -7.07
N PHE A 144 5.03 6.89 -7.68
CA PHE A 144 5.59 6.92 -9.02
C PHE A 144 6.88 7.74 -9.01
N GLY A 145 7.73 7.47 -9.99
CA GLY A 145 8.92 8.27 -10.24
C GLY A 145 9.24 8.37 -11.73
N LYS A 146 10.14 9.28 -12.09
CA LYS A 146 10.71 9.38 -13.43
C LYS A 146 12.07 8.72 -13.48
N THR A 147 12.29 7.88 -14.49
CA THR A 147 13.64 7.41 -14.81
C THR A 147 14.48 8.54 -15.39
N LYS A 148 15.79 8.33 -15.55
CA LYS A 148 16.70 9.31 -16.18
C LYS A 148 16.27 9.72 -17.60
N ASP A 149 15.57 8.83 -18.30
CA ASP A 149 15.07 9.07 -19.66
C ASP A 149 13.70 9.76 -19.68
N GLY A 150 13.16 10.11 -18.50
CA GLY A 150 11.89 10.82 -18.35
C GLY A 150 10.65 9.92 -18.36
N GLN A 151 10.80 8.60 -18.37
CA GLN A 151 9.68 7.66 -18.32
C GLN A 151 9.10 7.60 -16.90
N ILE A 152 7.78 7.72 -16.78
CA ILE A 152 7.06 7.49 -15.52
C ILE A 152 6.97 5.98 -15.27
N VAL A 153 7.43 5.56 -14.10
CA VAL A 153 7.39 4.16 -13.64
C VAL A 153 6.74 4.07 -12.26
N LEU A 154 6.11 2.92 -11.98
CA LEU A 154 5.70 2.54 -10.62
C LEU A 154 6.95 2.27 -9.78
N ILE A 155 7.05 2.93 -8.63
CA ILE A 155 8.13 2.74 -7.65
C ILE A 155 7.58 2.14 -6.35
N ASP A 156 8.44 2.04 -5.33
CA ASP A 156 8.06 1.56 -3.98
C ASP A 156 7.45 0.14 -4.01
N GLU A 157 6.40 -0.12 -3.24
CA GLU A 157 5.67 -1.37 -3.20
C GLU A 157 4.22 -1.22 -3.70
N ILE A 158 3.59 -2.34 -4.05
CA ILE A 158 2.22 -2.36 -4.57
C ILE A 158 1.45 -3.57 -4.03
N HIS A 159 0.19 -3.35 -3.63
CA HIS A 159 -0.78 -4.39 -3.26
C HIS A 159 -0.29 -5.28 -2.10
N THR A 160 0.46 -4.66 -1.19
CA THR A 160 0.95 -5.31 0.03
C THR A 160 0.06 -4.94 1.22
N PRO A 161 0.10 -5.70 2.34
CA PRO A 161 -0.65 -5.36 3.55
C PRO A 161 -0.25 -4.01 4.20
N ASP A 162 0.90 -3.46 3.81
CA ASP A 162 1.43 -2.19 4.30
C ASP A 162 0.98 -0.99 3.46
N SER A 163 0.80 -1.20 2.15
CA SER A 163 0.35 -0.20 1.17
C SER A 163 -1.16 -0.25 0.90
N SER A 164 -1.83 -1.35 1.25
CA SER A 164 -3.23 -1.62 0.93
C SER A 164 -4.02 -2.17 2.12
N ARG A 165 -5.33 -1.97 2.08
CA ARG A 165 -6.28 -2.67 2.96
C ARG A 165 -7.09 -3.67 2.16
N TYR A 166 -7.22 -4.87 2.70
CA TYR A 166 -8.06 -5.91 2.15
C TYR A 166 -9.14 -6.31 3.15
N PHE A 167 -10.35 -6.63 2.67
CA PHE A 167 -11.35 -7.38 3.44
C PHE A 167 -11.49 -8.79 2.89
N TYR A 168 -11.89 -9.72 3.75
CA TYR A 168 -12.42 -10.99 3.29
C TYR A 168 -13.81 -10.78 2.67
N ALA A 169 -13.99 -11.27 1.44
CA ALA A 169 -15.29 -11.18 0.75
C ALA A 169 -16.35 -12.02 1.46
N GLU A 170 -15.96 -13.17 2.01
CA GLU A 170 -16.85 -14.04 2.78
C GLU A 170 -17.42 -13.32 4.02
N GLY A 171 -18.75 -13.22 4.06
CA GLY A 171 -19.48 -12.54 5.12
C GLY A 171 -19.37 -11.01 5.14
N TYR A 172 -18.75 -10.37 4.14
CA TYR A 172 -18.62 -8.90 4.11
C TYR A 172 -19.98 -8.21 4.19
N GLN A 173 -20.94 -8.61 3.34
CA GLN A 173 -22.26 -7.97 3.27
C GLN A 173 -23.10 -8.24 4.53
N GLU A 174 -22.98 -9.43 5.12
CA GLU A 174 -23.68 -9.77 6.37
C GLU A 174 -23.20 -8.87 7.51
N ARG A 175 -21.88 -8.75 7.70
CA ARG A 175 -21.28 -7.84 8.68
C ARG A 175 -21.69 -6.39 8.41
N GLN A 176 -21.73 -5.98 7.15
CA GLN A 176 -22.16 -4.64 6.75
C GLN A 176 -23.62 -4.36 7.15
N ASN A 177 -24.51 -5.34 6.94
CA ASN A 177 -25.92 -5.22 7.28
C ASN A 177 -26.16 -5.18 8.80
N ASN A 178 -25.34 -5.91 9.56
CA ASN A 178 -25.43 -6.00 11.02
C ASN A 178 -24.67 -4.88 11.76
N GLY A 179 -23.87 -4.09 11.05
CA GLY A 179 -23.01 -3.07 11.67
C GLY A 179 -21.82 -3.66 12.44
N GLU A 180 -21.31 -4.81 12.01
CA GLU A 180 -20.19 -5.51 12.62
C GLU A 180 -18.85 -5.10 11.99
N GLU A 181 -17.75 -5.23 12.76
CA GLU A 181 -16.40 -4.97 12.23
C GLU A 181 -16.04 -5.91 11.09
N GLN A 182 -15.52 -5.37 9.98
CA GLN A 182 -15.08 -6.18 8.85
C GLN A 182 -13.84 -6.99 9.18
N LYS A 183 -13.79 -8.23 8.69
CA LYS A 183 -12.58 -9.05 8.72
C LYS A 183 -11.57 -8.51 7.72
N GLN A 184 -10.48 -7.95 8.22
CA GLN A 184 -9.47 -7.28 7.41
C GLN A 184 -8.12 -7.99 7.40
N LEU A 185 -7.44 -7.82 6.27
CA LEU A 185 -6.09 -8.23 5.98
C LEU A 185 -5.26 -6.94 5.77
N SER A 186 -4.67 -6.44 6.85
CA SER A 186 -3.88 -5.20 6.86
C SER A 186 -2.96 -5.15 8.09
N LYS A 187 -2.01 -4.21 8.11
CA LYS A 187 -1.15 -3.93 9.29
C LYS A 187 -1.87 -3.36 10.51
N GLU A 188 -3.18 -3.17 10.46
CA GLU A 188 -3.95 -2.56 11.55
C GLU A 188 -3.89 -3.35 12.85
N PHE A 189 -3.64 -4.66 12.83
CA PHE A 189 -3.47 -5.44 14.06
C PHE A 189 -2.23 -5.04 14.86
N VAL A 190 -1.10 -4.75 14.19
CA VAL A 190 0.11 -4.23 14.84
C VAL A 190 -0.14 -2.82 15.34
N ARG A 191 -0.83 -1.99 14.54
CA ARG A 191 -1.18 -0.61 14.92
C ARG A 191 -2.04 -0.56 16.18
N ARG A 192 -3.09 -1.39 16.24
CA ARG A 192 -3.97 -1.50 17.42
C ARG A 192 -3.18 -1.96 18.64
N TRP A 193 -2.32 -2.98 18.50
CA TRP A 193 -1.46 -3.44 19.60
C TRP A 193 -0.51 -2.35 20.10
N LEU A 194 0.12 -1.58 19.21
CA LEU A 194 0.97 -0.44 19.60
C LEU A 194 0.17 0.61 20.39
N ILE A 195 -1.03 0.96 19.91
CA ILE A 195 -1.93 1.90 20.59
C ILE A 195 -2.32 1.41 21.98
N GLU A 196 -2.71 0.14 22.09
CA GLU A 196 -3.10 -0.50 23.36
C GLU A 196 -1.92 -0.55 24.35
N ASN A 197 -0.68 -0.57 23.85
CA ASN A 197 0.54 -0.52 24.64
C ASN A 197 1.14 0.90 24.73
N GLY A 198 0.32 1.93 24.48
CA GLY A 198 0.68 3.34 24.74
C GLY A 198 1.60 3.98 23.70
N PHE A 199 1.74 3.38 22.52
CA PHE A 199 2.59 3.90 21.45
C PHE A 199 1.78 4.28 20.21
N GLN A 200 1.86 5.56 19.85
CA GLN A 200 1.26 6.16 18.67
C GLN A 200 2.28 6.99 17.87
N GLY A 201 3.57 6.90 18.22
CA GLY A 201 4.64 7.68 17.60
C GLY A 201 4.68 9.15 18.04
N GLN A 202 4.06 9.50 19.17
CA GLN A 202 4.13 10.85 19.72
C GLN A 202 5.45 11.07 20.47
N GLU A 203 5.90 12.32 20.54
CA GLU A 203 7.13 12.69 21.23
C GLU A 203 7.11 12.21 22.69
N GLY A 204 8.20 11.58 23.12
CA GLY A 204 8.35 11.04 24.48
C GLY A 204 7.75 9.64 24.71
N GLN A 205 7.03 9.08 23.74
CA GLN A 205 6.57 7.68 23.83
C GLN A 205 7.72 6.70 23.56
N GLN A 206 7.73 5.58 24.27
CA GLN A 206 8.66 4.48 24.04
C GLN A 206 7.99 3.38 23.26
N ILE A 207 8.71 2.79 22.30
CA ILE A 207 8.22 1.63 21.56
C ILE A 207 8.12 0.47 22.56
N PRO A 208 6.93 -0.13 22.74
CA PRO A 208 6.76 -1.27 23.62
C PRO A 208 7.55 -2.48 23.10
N GLU A 209 8.15 -3.22 24.02
CA GLU A 209 8.88 -4.45 23.69
C GLU A 209 7.91 -5.51 23.17
N MET A 210 8.18 -6.01 21.96
CA MET A 210 7.45 -7.14 21.40
C MET A 210 8.13 -8.44 21.85
N THR A 211 7.41 -9.29 22.58
CA THR A 211 7.92 -10.61 22.96
C THR A 211 8.09 -11.51 21.74
N ASP A 212 9.01 -12.47 21.79
CA ASP A 212 9.21 -13.44 20.71
C ASP A 212 7.91 -14.13 20.29
N ALA A 213 7.07 -14.50 21.27
CA ALA A 213 5.75 -15.09 21.01
C ALA A 213 4.84 -14.14 20.22
N TYR A 214 4.82 -12.85 20.56
CA TYR A 214 4.04 -11.87 19.81
C TYR A 214 4.61 -11.67 18.39
N ILE A 215 5.93 -11.59 18.25
CA ILE A 215 6.63 -11.51 16.94
C ILE A 215 6.28 -12.71 16.05
N GLU A 216 6.18 -13.91 16.62
CA GLU A 216 5.75 -15.11 15.90
C GLU A 216 4.30 -14.97 15.42
N THR A 217 3.38 -14.50 16.27
CA THR A 217 1.99 -14.24 15.84
C THR A 217 1.88 -13.19 14.73
N VAL A 218 2.73 -12.15 14.77
CA VAL A 218 2.80 -11.12 13.74
C VAL A 218 3.31 -11.75 12.43
N SER A 219 4.36 -12.57 12.51
CA SER A 219 4.94 -13.25 11.36
C SER A 219 3.95 -14.20 10.70
N ASP A 220 3.23 -15.01 11.48
CA ASP A 220 2.24 -15.94 10.96
C ASP A 220 1.05 -15.21 10.31
N ARG A 221 0.66 -14.05 10.84
CA ARG A 221 -0.34 -13.19 10.18
C ARG A 221 0.15 -12.65 8.84
N TYR A 222 1.40 -12.21 8.73
CA TYR A 222 1.96 -11.78 7.44
C TYR A 222 2.10 -12.93 6.44
N ILE A 223 2.32 -14.15 6.92
CA ILE A 223 2.31 -15.36 6.08
C ILE A 223 0.89 -15.63 5.59
N GLU A 224 -0.11 -15.65 6.46
CA GLU A 224 -1.51 -15.79 6.07
C GLU A 224 -1.91 -14.72 5.04
N LEU A 225 -1.50 -13.47 5.27
CA LEU A 225 -1.70 -12.36 4.34
C LEU A 225 -1.10 -12.64 2.97
N TYR A 226 0.17 -13.05 2.94
CA TYR A 226 0.85 -13.43 1.69
C TYR A 226 0.08 -14.52 0.96
N GLU A 227 -0.27 -15.61 1.67
CA GLU A 227 -0.88 -16.79 1.06
C GLU A 227 -2.27 -16.49 0.51
N ASN A 228 -3.06 -15.65 1.18
CA ASN A 228 -4.38 -15.23 0.69
C ASN A 228 -4.25 -14.26 -0.50
N ILE A 229 -3.35 -13.28 -0.43
CA ILE A 229 -3.21 -12.25 -1.47
C ILE A 229 -2.61 -12.85 -2.76
N ILE A 230 -1.57 -13.68 -2.63
CA ILE A 230 -0.88 -14.28 -3.77
C ILE A 230 -1.58 -15.56 -4.24
N GLY A 231 -2.18 -16.32 -3.33
CA GLY A 231 -2.75 -17.64 -3.62
C GLY A 231 -1.70 -18.75 -3.69
N GLU A 232 -0.52 -18.53 -3.12
CA GLU A 232 0.62 -19.47 -3.10
C GLU A 232 1.14 -19.63 -1.67
N LYS A 233 1.71 -20.78 -1.34
CA LYS A 233 2.29 -21.00 -0.01
C LYS A 233 3.55 -20.16 0.19
N PHE A 234 3.68 -19.56 1.37
CA PHE A 234 4.88 -18.84 1.73
C PHE A 234 6.00 -19.81 2.11
N VAL A 235 7.19 -19.62 1.53
CA VAL A 235 8.38 -20.38 1.89
C VAL A 235 9.29 -19.51 2.74
N LYS A 236 9.42 -19.86 4.02
CA LYS A 236 10.33 -19.18 4.95
C LYS A 236 11.77 -19.32 4.46
N ALA A 237 12.47 -18.20 4.30
CA ALA A 237 13.89 -18.19 4.00
C ALA A 237 14.70 -18.53 5.27
N ASP A 238 15.92 -19.06 5.10
CA ASP A 238 16.82 -19.32 6.21
C ASP A 238 17.28 -18.00 6.85
N ILE A 239 16.96 -17.82 8.13
CA ILE A 239 17.26 -16.62 8.93
C ILE A 239 18.45 -16.78 9.87
N SER A 240 19.19 -17.89 9.82
CA SER A 240 20.32 -18.16 10.72
C SER A 240 21.49 -17.17 10.54
N ASN A 241 21.77 -16.76 9.29
CA ASN A 241 22.87 -15.85 8.93
C ASN A 241 22.42 -14.83 7.87
N ILE A 242 21.39 -14.04 8.19
CA ILE A 242 20.73 -13.11 7.24
C ILE A 242 21.73 -12.20 6.53
N ASN A 243 22.64 -11.57 7.28
CA ASN A 243 23.59 -10.60 6.72
C ASN A 243 24.54 -11.25 5.71
N GLU A 244 25.10 -12.42 6.03
CA GLU A 244 26.00 -13.15 5.12
C GLU A 244 25.26 -13.67 3.88
N ARG A 245 24.01 -14.15 4.05
CA ARG A 245 23.16 -14.57 2.92
C ARG A 245 22.90 -13.41 1.96
N ILE A 246 22.48 -12.26 2.49
CA ILE A 246 22.22 -11.05 1.71
C ILE A 246 23.49 -10.61 0.99
N GLU A 247 24.61 -10.47 1.70
CA GLU A 247 25.89 -10.04 1.12
C GLU A 247 26.32 -10.96 -0.01
N LYS A 248 26.34 -12.28 0.23
CA LYS A 248 26.72 -13.28 -0.77
C LYS A 248 25.85 -13.19 -2.03
N ASN A 249 24.54 -13.11 -1.86
CA ASN A 249 23.60 -13.06 -2.98
C ASN A 249 23.73 -11.77 -3.79
N VAL A 250 23.88 -10.63 -3.11
CA VAL A 250 24.06 -9.32 -3.77
C VAL A 250 25.40 -9.25 -4.49
N VAL A 251 26.50 -9.69 -3.87
CA VAL A 251 27.83 -9.69 -4.52
C VAL A 251 27.84 -10.60 -5.75
N ALA A 252 27.23 -11.78 -5.68
CA ALA A 252 27.13 -12.69 -6.83
C ALA A 252 26.30 -12.08 -7.97
N TYR A 253 25.18 -11.42 -7.65
CA TYR A 253 24.38 -10.70 -8.63
C TYR A 253 25.17 -9.56 -9.29
N LEU A 254 25.86 -8.73 -8.50
CA LEU A 254 26.66 -7.62 -9.03
C LEU A 254 27.84 -8.10 -9.88
N ALA A 255 28.44 -9.25 -9.57
CA ALA A 255 29.53 -9.82 -10.36
C ALA A 255 29.07 -10.38 -11.72
N SER A 256 27.83 -10.87 -11.81
CA SER A 256 27.26 -11.46 -13.03
C SER A 256 26.60 -10.43 -13.96
N ASN A 257 26.32 -9.23 -13.47
CA ASN A 257 25.65 -8.14 -14.20
C ASN A 257 26.56 -6.91 -14.40
N LYS A 258 27.88 -7.14 -14.49
CA LYS A 258 28.87 -6.13 -14.88
C LYS A 258 29.02 -6.02 -16.39
#